data_AF-A0A7X3RCD7-F1
#
_entry.id   AF-A0A7X3RCD7-F1
#
_cell.length_a   1.000
_cell.length_b   1.000
_cell.length_c   1.000
_cell.angle_alpha   90.00
_cell.angle_beta   90.00
_cell.angle_gamma   90.00
#
_symmetry.space_group_name_H-M   'P 1'
#
loop_
_entity.id
_entity.type
_entity.pdbx_description
1 polymer ?
#
loop_
_entity_poly.entity_id
_entity_poly.type
_entity_poly.pdbx_seq_one_letter_code
_entity_poly.pdbx_strand_id
1 'polypeptide(L)'
;VDATPTGKILFVANPYGEKGHLGGGASGRSISVHIGDELDEASRRFWLPLVGYMVSSLWVGSQAINFREQEYWFSAGFTGYYSDIVSVRLGLTSETDFLRRVEHRWEAYLSRQGELSIREAGEDKSANRELVYDGGSLVAAALDLQIRNLTENRSSLDDVMKQMYREFGLTDDTFTMGDVIKIVSQIAGEDFKPFFSKYVVGTERLPLEQYLKAAGMTAEIEFGERLPSLNYILFEMLQIKSFGGPTGGGLFIHHSPQYQDDDNLIGINGTPVKFFDDLRKVAKDWKSGEVVKLTLEREGKEIILPVTLSGDASKKPPLEPGPIDVTITKSANSTDLQNIIWSGILGSKGES
;
A
#
# COMPACT_ATOMS: atom_id res chain seq x y z
N VAL A 1 -0.08 -19.68 26.68
CA VAL A 1 1.35 -19.60 26.32
C VAL A 1 1.93 -18.40 27.07
N ASP A 2 2.13 -18.56 28.39
CA ASP A 2 2.72 -17.54 29.26
C ASP A 2 4.09 -18.03 29.73
N ALA A 3 4.98 -18.26 28.75
CA ALA A 3 6.34 -18.73 29.02
C ALA A 3 7.36 -17.58 29.10
N THR A 4 6.94 -16.34 28.84
CA THR A 4 7.86 -15.19 28.83
C THR A 4 8.01 -14.63 30.25
N PRO A 5 9.22 -14.60 30.83
CA PRO A 5 9.43 -14.05 32.17
C PRO A 5 8.96 -12.60 32.28
N THR A 6 8.45 -12.22 33.45
CA THR A 6 8.06 -10.84 33.76
C THR A 6 9.22 -9.88 33.45
N GLY A 7 8.94 -8.81 32.71
CA GLY A 7 9.94 -7.83 32.28
C GLY A 7 10.71 -8.19 30.99
N LYS A 8 10.49 -9.37 30.39
CA LYS A 8 11.13 -9.76 29.12
C LYS A 8 10.13 -9.85 27.97
N ILE A 9 10.63 -9.78 26.73
CA ILE A 9 9.88 -10.07 25.50
C ILE A 9 10.57 -11.25 24.82
N LEU A 10 9.81 -12.27 24.42
CA LEU A 10 10.32 -13.38 23.62
C LEU A 10 10.20 -13.01 22.14
N PHE A 11 11.33 -13.01 21.43
CA PHE A 11 11.37 -12.83 19.99
C PHE A 11 11.82 -14.13 19.33
N VAL A 12 10.96 -14.74 18.51
CA VAL A 12 11.25 -15.96 17.75
C VAL A 12 11.33 -15.59 16.27
N ALA A 13 12.48 -15.84 15.64
CA ALA A 13 12.64 -15.71 14.20
C ALA A 13 12.94 -17.06 13.58
N ASN A 14 12.11 -17.48 12.61
CA ASN A 14 12.42 -18.61 11.72
C ASN A 14 12.87 -18.06 10.36
N PRO A 15 14.18 -18.08 10.03
CA PRO A 15 14.71 -17.60 8.76
C PRO A 15 14.68 -18.68 7.64
N TYR A 16 14.18 -19.90 7.93
CA TYR A 16 14.15 -21.02 6.98
C TYR A 16 12.75 -21.26 6.41
N GLY A 17 11.96 -20.21 6.24
CA GLY A 17 10.65 -20.28 5.58
C GLY A 17 10.76 -20.52 4.06
N GLU A 18 9.62 -20.71 3.40
CA GLU A 18 9.56 -20.70 1.94
C GLU A 18 10.04 -19.35 1.39
N LYS A 19 10.93 -19.36 0.40
CA LYS A 19 11.55 -18.13 -0.13
C LYS A 19 10.49 -17.11 -0.55
N GLY A 20 10.66 -15.86 -0.11
CA GLY A 20 9.70 -14.77 -0.35
C GLY A 20 8.51 -14.73 0.62
N HIS A 21 8.36 -15.72 1.52
CA HIS A 21 7.35 -15.68 2.57
C HIS A 21 7.74 -14.69 3.68
N LEU A 22 6.79 -13.84 4.05
CA LEU A 22 6.88 -12.91 5.18
C LEU A 22 5.60 -13.01 6.01
N GLY A 23 5.75 -13.39 7.27
CA GLY A 23 4.61 -13.55 8.18
C GLY A 23 5.03 -13.38 9.63
N GLY A 24 4.07 -13.13 10.50
CA GLY A 24 4.35 -13.00 11.92
C GLY A 24 3.13 -12.68 12.74
N GLY A 25 3.33 -12.66 14.04
CA GLY A 25 2.31 -12.31 15.01
C GLY A 25 2.95 -11.84 16.30
N ALA A 26 2.25 -10.94 16.97
CA ALA A 26 2.52 -10.59 18.35
C ALA A 26 1.36 -11.11 19.20
N SER A 27 1.67 -11.68 20.37
CA SER A 27 0.68 -12.13 21.36
C SER A 27 1.23 -11.91 22.75
N GLY A 28 0.60 -11.05 23.54
CA GLY A 28 1.07 -10.71 24.89
C GLY A 28 2.53 -10.23 24.88
N ARG A 29 3.43 -10.99 25.54
CA ARG A 29 4.86 -10.66 25.62
C ARG A 29 5.73 -11.39 24.60
N SER A 30 5.16 -11.86 23.50
CA SER A 30 5.86 -12.66 22.50
C SER A 30 5.64 -12.11 21.10
N ILE A 31 6.73 -12.02 20.33
CA ILE A 31 6.73 -11.73 18.90
C ILE A 31 7.31 -12.95 18.19
N SER A 32 6.62 -13.41 17.16
CA SER A 32 7.12 -14.42 16.23
C SER A 32 7.15 -13.85 14.82
N VAL A 33 8.27 -14.03 14.12
CA VAL A 33 8.43 -13.70 12.71
C VAL A 33 8.87 -14.94 11.93
N HIS A 34 8.26 -15.15 10.78
CA HIS A 34 8.52 -16.23 9.85
C HIS A 34 8.95 -15.62 8.52
N ILE A 35 10.22 -15.83 8.15
CA ILE A 35 10.89 -15.12 7.07
C ILE A 35 11.60 -16.17 6.22
N GLY A 36 11.34 -16.15 4.91
CA GLY A 36 11.91 -17.11 3.95
C GLY A 36 13.28 -16.75 3.39
N ASP A 37 13.90 -15.69 3.90
CA ASP A 37 15.20 -15.18 3.47
C ASP A 37 16.14 -15.03 4.68
N GLU A 38 17.45 -14.98 4.42
CA GLU A 38 18.46 -14.72 5.45
C GLU A 38 18.23 -13.36 6.09
N LEU A 39 18.47 -13.23 7.41
CA LEU A 39 18.36 -11.97 8.13
C LEU A 39 19.70 -11.22 8.11
N ASP A 40 20.06 -10.70 6.94
CA ASP A 40 21.29 -9.94 6.73
C ASP A 40 21.01 -8.52 6.22
N GLU A 41 22.07 -7.75 5.98
CA GLU A 41 21.96 -6.38 5.49
C GLU A 41 21.44 -6.32 4.04
N ALA A 42 21.72 -7.34 3.22
CA ALA A 42 21.31 -7.38 1.82
C ALA A 42 19.80 -7.58 1.66
N SER A 43 19.19 -8.34 2.56
CA SER A 43 17.74 -8.59 2.61
C SER A 43 16.99 -7.64 3.55
N ARG A 44 17.68 -6.73 4.24
CA ARG A 44 17.12 -5.83 5.27
C ARG A 44 15.87 -5.09 4.85
N ARG A 45 15.81 -4.63 3.60
CA ARG A 45 14.64 -3.94 3.04
C ARG A 45 13.35 -4.78 3.07
N PHE A 46 13.46 -6.11 3.12
CA PHE A 46 12.34 -7.04 3.12
C PHE A 46 11.89 -7.41 4.55
N TRP A 47 12.84 -7.70 5.46
CA TRP A 47 12.48 -8.14 6.81
C TRP A 47 12.27 -6.99 7.80
N LEU A 48 12.97 -5.86 7.65
CA LEU A 48 12.90 -4.75 8.62
C LEU A 48 11.48 -4.19 8.77
N PRO A 49 10.71 -3.93 7.70
CA PRO A 49 9.35 -3.43 7.84
C PRO A 49 8.44 -4.38 8.63
N LEU A 50 8.61 -5.70 8.45
CA LEU A 50 7.85 -6.71 9.20
C LEU A 50 8.21 -6.69 10.69
N VAL A 51 9.50 -6.68 11.01
CA VAL A 51 9.96 -6.64 12.40
C VAL A 51 9.50 -5.34 13.08
N GLY A 52 9.66 -4.20 12.42
CA GLY A 52 9.18 -2.91 12.91
C GLY A 52 7.68 -2.93 13.20
N TYR A 53 6.88 -3.48 12.26
CA TYR A 53 5.43 -3.59 12.42
C TYR A 53 5.06 -4.47 13.62
N MET A 54 5.69 -5.64 13.76
CA MET A 54 5.41 -6.55 14.87
C MET A 54 5.79 -5.93 16.22
N VAL A 55 6.90 -5.21 16.30
CA VAL A 55 7.31 -4.50 17.50
C VAL A 55 6.31 -3.39 17.82
N SER A 56 5.98 -2.51 16.87
CA SER A 56 5.00 -1.43 17.07
C SER A 56 3.61 -1.94 17.47
N SER A 57 3.21 -3.13 17.00
CA SER A 57 1.92 -3.73 17.32
C SER A 57 1.74 -4.05 18.81
N LEU A 58 2.83 -4.13 19.59
CA LEU A 58 2.79 -4.31 21.05
C LEU A 58 2.20 -3.11 21.79
N TRP A 59 2.15 -1.92 21.20
CA TRP A 59 1.64 -0.70 21.84
C TRP A 59 0.44 -0.08 21.12
N VAL A 60 0.37 -0.22 19.79
CA VAL A 60 -0.64 0.41 18.94
C VAL A 60 -1.68 -0.59 18.42
N GLY A 61 -1.29 -1.87 18.34
CA GLY A 61 -2.11 -2.94 17.78
C GLY A 61 -3.00 -3.64 18.82
N SER A 62 -3.64 -4.72 18.39
CA SER A 62 -4.58 -5.54 19.18
C SER A 62 -3.99 -6.17 20.44
N GLN A 63 -2.69 -6.02 20.67
CA GLN A 63 -2.00 -6.55 21.84
C GLN A 63 -2.03 -5.62 23.05
N ALA A 64 -2.17 -4.30 22.82
CA ALA A 64 -2.21 -3.31 23.88
C ALA A 64 -3.59 -2.75 24.12
N ILE A 65 -4.37 -2.55 23.06
CA ILE A 65 -5.64 -1.82 23.13
C ILE A 65 -6.73 -2.69 22.48
N ASN A 66 -7.83 -2.93 23.21
CA ASN A 66 -8.97 -3.67 22.68
C ASN A 66 -9.83 -2.81 21.75
N PHE A 67 -10.30 -3.39 20.65
CA PHE A 67 -11.12 -2.70 19.65
C PHE A 67 -12.06 -3.67 18.91
N ARG A 68 -13.06 -3.13 18.20
CA ARG A 68 -13.95 -3.90 17.31
C ARG A 68 -13.39 -3.93 15.90
N GLU A 69 -13.69 -4.97 15.13
CA GLU A 69 -13.12 -5.21 13.78
C GLU A 69 -13.12 -3.98 12.85
N GLN A 70 -14.22 -3.23 12.81
CA GLN A 70 -14.33 -1.97 12.05
C GLN A 70 -13.24 -0.91 12.37
N GLU A 71 -12.56 -0.99 13.51
CA GLU A 71 -11.45 -0.10 13.91
C GLU A 71 -10.05 -0.66 13.57
N TYR A 72 -9.97 -1.68 12.69
CA TYR A 72 -8.70 -2.19 12.19
C TYR A 72 -7.84 -1.12 11.51
N TRP A 73 -8.45 -0.10 10.88
CA TRP A 73 -7.71 1.00 10.29
C TRP A 73 -6.86 1.76 11.32
N PHE A 74 -7.37 1.92 12.54
CA PHE A 74 -6.65 2.59 13.62
C PHE A 74 -5.50 1.68 14.08
N SER A 75 -5.82 0.44 14.47
CA SER A 75 -4.81 -0.49 14.99
C SER A 75 -3.74 -0.83 13.94
N ALA A 76 -4.14 -1.37 12.79
CA ALA A 76 -3.23 -1.87 11.77
C ALA A 76 -2.55 -0.74 11.01
N GLY A 77 -3.29 0.32 10.67
CA GLY A 77 -2.77 1.46 9.96
C GLY A 77 -1.81 2.30 10.80
N PHE A 78 -2.15 2.62 12.06
CA PHE A 78 -1.26 3.40 12.92
C PHE A 78 -0.02 2.60 13.29
N THR A 79 -0.15 1.27 13.46
CA THR A 79 1.02 0.40 13.62
C THR A 79 1.96 0.50 12.42
N GLY A 80 1.42 0.58 11.20
CA GLY A 80 2.18 0.83 9.97
C GLY A 80 2.94 2.17 10.01
N TYR A 81 2.23 3.25 10.30
CA TYR A 81 2.82 4.60 10.41
C TYR A 81 3.95 4.64 11.45
N TYR A 82 3.70 4.11 12.65
CA TYR A 82 4.69 4.10 13.73
C TYR A 82 5.89 3.23 13.41
N SER A 83 5.69 2.06 12.79
CA SER A 83 6.79 1.22 12.31
C SER A 83 7.70 1.99 11.35
N ASP A 84 7.10 2.77 10.44
CA ASP A 84 7.82 3.53 9.44
C ASP A 84 8.63 4.68 10.06
N ILE A 85 8.03 5.53 10.91
CA ILE A 85 8.74 6.67 11.51
C ILE A 85 9.77 6.24 12.57
N VAL A 86 9.47 5.21 13.37
CA VAL A 86 10.41 4.70 14.39
C VAL A 86 11.64 4.10 13.72
N SER A 87 11.47 3.41 12.59
CA SER A 87 12.60 2.89 11.82
C SER A 87 13.53 4.00 11.34
N VAL A 88 12.99 5.17 10.95
CA VAL A 88 13.82 6.33 10.59
C VAL A 88 14.50 6.93 11.83
N ARG A 89 13.74 7.15 12.91
CA ARG A 89 14.25 7.70 14.18
C ARG A 89 15.43 6.90 14.74
N LEU A 90 15.37 5.57 14.60
CA LEU A 90 16.42 4.64 15.05
C LEU A 90 17.57 4.50 14.03
N GLY A 91 17.55 5.21 12.91
CA GLY A 91 18.56 5.10 11.86
C GLY A 91 18.56 3.76 11.11
N LEU A 92 17.45 3.01 11.17
CA LEU A 92 17.35 1.69 10.54
C LEU A 92 16.96 1.76 9.05
N THR A 93 16.40 2.89 8.63
CA THR A 93 16.02 3.18 7.24
C THR A 93 16.25 4.65 6.95
N SER A 94 16.36 5.02 5.66
CA SER A 94 16.58 6.41 5.27
C SER A 94 15.27 7.20 5.19
N GLU A 95 15.37 8.52 5.23
CA GLU A 95 14.27 9.45 4.94
C GLU A 95 13.69 9.22 3.54
N THR A 96 14.54 8.96 2.55
CA THR A 96 14.13 8.66 1.17
C THR A 96 13.33 7.36 1.10
N ASP A 97 13.74 6.31 1.82
CA ASP A 97 12.99 5.06 1.83
C ASP A 97 11.66 5.19 2.59
N PHE A 98 11.61 6.03 3.63
CA PHE A 98 10.36 6.37 4.30
C PHE A 98 9.38 7.07 3.36
N LEU A 99 9.82 8.12 2.66
CA LEU A 99 8.97 8.85 1.71
C LEU A 99 8.44 7.90 0.62
N ARG A 100 9.30 7.03 0.07
CA ARG A 100 8.88 6.01 -0.92
C ARG A 100 7.82 5.05 -0.37
N ARG A 101 7.90 4.67 0.90
CA ARG A 101 6.86 3.85 1.52
C ARG A 101 5.54 4.63 1.66
N VAL A 102 5.59 5.92 2.03
CA VAL A 102 4.39 6.76 2.08
C VAL A 102 3.76 6.91 0.69
N GLU A 103 4.57 7.12 -0.35
CA GLU A 103 4.13 7.17 -1.76
C GLU A 103 3.38 5.89 -2.14
N HIS A 104 4.01 4.71 -1.98
CA HIS A 104 3.38 3.44 -2.32
C HIS A 104 2.09 3.15 -1.52
N ARG A 105 2.05 3.53 -0.23
CA ARG A 105 0.82 3.41 0.58
C ARG A 105 -0.29 4.29 0.01
N TRP A 106 0.07 5.48 -0.45
CA TRP A 106 -0.87 6.42 -1.05
C TRP A 106 -1.40 5.92 -2.38
N GLU A 107 -0.54 5.36 -3.24
CA GLU A 107 -0.94 4.71 -4.49
C GLU A 107 -1.92 3.55 -4.21
N ALA A 108 -1.60 2.67 -3.27
CA ALA A 108 -2.47 1.56 -2.86
C ALA A 108 -3.83 2.06 -2.36
N TYR A 109 -3.85 3.06 -1.48
CA TYR A 109 -5.09 3.69 -1.02
C TYR A 109 -5.90 4.30 -2.16
N LEU A 110 -5.26 5.05 -3.06
CA LEU A 110 -5.91 5.71 -4.20
C LEU A 110 -6.51 4.71 -5.19
N SER A 111 -5.88 3.53 -5.35
CA SER A 111 -6.38 2.47 -6.23
C SER A 111 -7.77 1.95 -5.84
N ARG A 112 -8.16 2.15 -4.58
CA ARG A 112 -9.45 1.72 -4.01
C ARG A 112 -10.29 2.86 -3.43
N GLN A 113 -9.83 4.09 -3.64
CA GLN A 113 -10.47 5.26 -3.07
C GLN A 113 -11.88 5.44 -3.62
N GLY A 114 -12.85 5.58 -2.72
CA GLY A 114 -14.26 5.75 -3.08
C GLY A 114 -15.06 4.46 -3.17
N GLU A 115 -14.41 3.28 -3.16
CA GLU A 115 -15.10 1.98 -3.18
C GLU A 115 -15.81 1.68 -1.86
N LEU A 116 -15.12 1.96 -0.76
CA LEU A 116 -15.56 1.68 0.61
C LEU A 116 -14.88 2.69 1.56
N SER A 117 -15.52 3.01 2.69
CA SER A 117 -14.85 3.83 3.70
C SER A 117 -13.74 3.04 4.40
N ILE A 118 -12.74 3.74 4.93
CA ILE A 118 -11.63 3.12 5.67
C ILE A 118 -12.14 2.31 6.88
N ARG A 119 -13.23 2.76 7.51
CA ARG A 119 -13.82 2.08 8.66
C ARG A 119 -14.63 0.85 8.27
N GLU A 120 -15.49 0.95 7.24
CA GLU A 120 -16.26 -0.20 6.75
C GLU A 120 -15.31 -1.28 6.18
N ALA A 121 -14.19 -0.88 5.58
CA ALA A 121 -13.14 -1.81 5.15
C ALA A 121 -12.59 -2.70 6.29
N GLY A 122 -12.71 -2.25 7.55
CA GLY A 122 -12.32 -3.04 8.72
C GLY A 122 -13.17 -4.28 8.95
N GLU A 123 -14.41 -4.33 8.46
CA GLU A 123 -15.28 -5.52 8.60
C GLU A 123 -14.73 -6.74 7.86
N ASP A 124 -14.04 -6.53 6.73
CA ASP A 124 -13.22 -7.55 6.07
C ASP A 124 -11.86 -6.96 5.70
N LYS A 125 -10.97 -6.91 6.70
CA LYS A 125 -9.60 -6.41 6.53
C LYS A 125 -8.80 -7.19 5.49
N SER A 126 -9.15 -8.45 5.23
CA SER A 126 -8.40 -9.33 4.34
C SER A 126 -8.66 -8.98 2.88
N ALA A 127 -9.93 -8.74 2.55
CA ALA A 127 -10.35 -8.26 1.25
C ALA A 127 -10.06 -6.77 1.04
N ASN A 128 -9.92 -5.98 2.11
CA ASN A 128 -9.77 -4.51 2.05
C ASN A 128 -8.46 -3.99 2.62
N ARG A 129 -7.38 -4.72 2.38
CA ARG A 129 -6.08 -4.49 3.02
C ARG A 129 -5.52 -3.09 2.70
N GLU A 130 -5.68 -2.60 1.47
CA GLU A 130 -5.18 -1.29 1.03
C GLU A 130 -5.87 -0.14 1.78
N LEU A 131 -7.17 -0.24 2.02
CA LEU A 131 -7.92 0.78 2.77
C LEU A 131 -7.59 0.72 4.26
N VAL A 132 -7.51 -0.49 4.84
CA VAL A 132 -7.27 -0.67 6.27
C VAL A 132 -5.84 -0.32 6.67
N TYR A 133 -4.85 -0.90 6.00
CA TYR A 133 -3.44 -0.75 6.38
C TYR A 133 -2.87 0.54 5.82
N ASP A 134 -3.02 0.78 4.51
CA ASP A 134 -2.39 1.92 3.85
C ASP A 134 -3.22 3.18 4.10
N GLY A 135 -4.54 3.14 3.88
CA GLY A 135 -5.45 4.22 4.25
C GLY A 135 -5.37 4.60 5.73
N GLY A 136 -5.38 3.62 6.64
CA GLY A 136 -5.21 3.87 8.08
C GLY A 136 -3.86 4.51 8.44
N SER A 137 -2.77 4.10 7.78
CA SER A 137 -1.45 4.72 7.96
C SER A 137 -1.39 6.16 7.45
N LEU A 138 -2.07 6.47 6.34
CA LEU A 138 -2.16 7.84 5.81
C LEU A 138 -3.04 8.73 6.69
N VAL A 139 -4.09 8.17 7.30
CA VAL A 139 -4.89 8.87 8.33
C VAL A 139 -4.01 9.21 9.54
N ALA A 140 -3.17 8.29 10.02
CA ALA A 140 -2.22 8.56 11.10
C ALA A 140 -1.26 9.71 10.73
N ALA A 141 -0.67 9.66 9.52
CA ALA A 141 0.21 10.72 9.03
C ALA A 141 -0.51 12.08 8.93
N ALA A 142 -1.74 12.10 8.41
CA ALA A 142 -2.55 13.32 8.30
C ALA A 142 -2.89 13.91 9.67
N LEU A 143 -3.20 13.07 10.67
CA LEU A 143 -3.44 13.53 12.04
C LEU A 143 -2.17 14.08 12.68
N ASP A 144 -1.03 13.41 12.54
CA ASP A 144 0.24 13.89 13.09
C ASP A 144 0.62 15.26 12.51
N LEU A 145 0.54 15.41 11.17
CA LEU A 145 0.79 16.67 10.48
C LEU A 145 -0.16 17.78 10.94
N GLN A 146 -1.45 17.50 11.07
CA GLN A 146 -2.42 18.50 11.51
C GLN A 146 -2.23 18.90 12.97
N ILE A 147 -2.03 17.95 13.88
CA ILE A 147 -1.78 18.24 15.30
C ILE A 147 -0.53 19.11 15.43
N ARG A 148 0.55 18.75 14.76
CA ARG A 148 1.79 19.54 14.76
C ARG A 148 1.58 20.92 14.17
N ASN A 149 0.83 21.05 13.08
CA ASN A 149 0.53 22.36 12.49
C ASN A 149 -0.27 23.26 13.44
N LEU A 150 -1.36 22.74 14.02
CA LEU A 150 -2.26 23.49 14.91
C LEU A 150 -1.60 23.87 16.24
N THR A 151 -0.66 23.05 16.71
CA THR A 151 0.03 23.26 17.99
C THR A 151 1.41 23.87 17.85
N GLU A 152 1.81 24.29 16.65
CA GLU A 152 3.17 24.77 16.34
C GLU A 152 4.25 23.78 16.81
N ASN A 153 4.02 22.50 16.54
CA ASN A 153 4.84 21.33 16.90
C ASN A 153 4.98 21.09 18.42
N ARG A 154 4.16 21.71 19.27
CA ARG A 154 4.14 21.43 20.73
C ARG A 154 3.48 20.10 21.07
N SER A 155 2.64 19.56 20.20
CA SER A 155 2.03 18.25 20.34
C SER A 155 2.06 17.49 19.02
N SER A 156 1.82 16.19 19.10
CA SER A 156 1.90 15.27 17.97
C SER A 156 0.95 14.09 18.13
N LEU A 157 0.92 13.20 17.14
CA LEU A 157 0.24 11.92 17.28
C LEU A 157 0.79 11.08 18.45
N ASP A 158 2.05 11.29 18.84
CA ASP A 158 2.65 10.58 19.98
C ASP A 158 1.90 10.89 21.28
N ASP A 159 1.37 12.10 21.42
CA ASP A 159 0.58 12.49 22.59
C ASP A 159 -0.81 11.84 22.57
N VAL A 160 -1.41 11.70 21.37
CA VAL A 160 -2.67 10.95 21.17
C VAL A 160 -2.48 9.52 21.58
N MET A 161 -1.44 8.85 21.08
CA MET A 161 -1.18 7.45 21.39
C MET A 161 -0.83 7.21 22.85
N LYS A 162 -0.09 8.13 23.49
CA LYS A 162 0.15 8.09 24.95
C LYS A 162 -1.16 8.18 25.72
N GLN A 163 -2.08 9.06 25.32
CA GLN A 163 -3.36 9.22 26.00
C GLN A 163 -4.26 8.00 25.78
N MET A 164 -4.35 7.49 24.55
CA MET A 164 -5.05 6.23 24.23
C MET A 164 -4.53 5.07 25.09
N TYR A 165 -3.20 4.93 25.21
CA TYR A 165 -2.60 3.89 26.03
C TYR A 165 -2.86 4.08 27.53
N ARG A 166 -2.93 5.33 28.03
CA ARG A 166 -3.29 5.58 29.43
C ARG A 166 -4.75 5.23 29.74
N GLU A 167 -5.66 5.46 28.80
CA GLU A 167 -7.10 5.20 29.01
C GLU A 167 -7.48 3.74 28.74
N PHE A 168 -6.89 3.11 27.72
CA PHE A 168 -7.31 1.79 27.22
C PHE A 168 -6.18 0.76 27.13
N GLY A 169 -4.93 1.14 27.43
CA GLY A 169 -3.78 0.26 27.31
C GLY A 169 -3.75 -0.80 28.42
N LEU A 170 -3.67 -2.07 28.03
CA LEU A 170 -3.65 -3.23 28.92
C LEU A 170 -4.88 -3.31 29.85
N THR A 171 -5.99 -2.69 29.45
CA THR A 171 -7.29 -2.83 30.12
C THR A 171 -8.21 -3.74 29.31
N ASP A 172 -9.30 -4.21 29.91
CA ASP A 172 -10.35 -4.96 29.20
C ASP A 172 -11.31 -4.03 28.42
N ASP A 173 -11.11 -2.71 28.51
CA ASP A 173 -11.99 -1.73 27.87
C ASP A 173 -11.72 -1.65 26.38
N THR A 174 -12.79 -1.68 25.60
CA THR A 174 -12.75 -1.53 24.14
C THR A 174 -12.96 -0.07 23.78
N PHE A 175 -11.99 0.57 23.12
CA PHE A 175 -12.17 1.94 22.67
C PHE A 175 -13.20 2.03 21.53
N THR A 176 -13.80 3.20 21.37
CA THR A 176 -14.65 3.55 20.24
C THR A 176 -14.02 4.65 19.40
N MET A 177 -14.39 4.77 18.13
CA MET A 177 -13.98 5.92 17.30
C MET A 177 -14.31 7.27 17.96
N GLY A 178 -15.38 7.34 18.77
CA GLY A 178 -15.71 8.54 19.55
C GLY A 178 -14.63 8.93 20.57
N ASP A 179 -13.98 7.94 21.17
CA ASP A 179 -12.86 8.17 22.11
C ASP A 179 -11.63 8.69 21.37
N VAL A 180 -11.32 8.13 20.19
CA VAL A 180 -10.24 8.62 19.33
C VAL A 180 -10.50 10.07 18.92
N ILE A 181 -11.72 10.38 18.43
CA ILE A 181 -12.11 11.74 18.05
C ILE A 181 -11.93 12.69 19.23
N LYS A 182 -12.41 12.32 20.42
CA LYS A 182 -12.31 13.13 21.64
C LYS A 182 -10.85 13.41 21.98
N ILE A 183 -10.00 12.39 22.04
CA ILE A 183 -8.59 12.54 22.43
C ILE A 183 -7.82 13.38 21.41
N VAL A 184 -7.99 13.11 20.12
CA VAL A 184 -7.37 13.90 19.04
C VAL A 184 -7.80 15.35 19.14
N SER A 185 -9.11 15.61 19.31
CA SER A 185 -9.63 16.97 19.40
C SER A 185 -9.09 17.74 20.61
N GLN A 186 -8.98 17.07 21.76
CA GLN A 186 -8.41 17.65 22.97
C GLN A 186 -6.95 18.04 22.81
N ILE A 187 -6.15 17.19 22.15
CA ILE A 187 -4.71 17.41 21.97
C ILE A 187 -4.45 18.46 20.88
N ALA A 188 -5.22 18.44 19.80
CA ALA A 188 -5.09 19.41 18.72
C ALA A 188 -5.63 20.80 19.10
N GLY A 189 -6.56 20.87 20.06
CA GLY A 189 -7.26 22.10 20.43
C GLY A 189 -8.37 22.51 19.47
N GLU A 190 -8.84 21.60 18.61
CA GLU A 190 -9.89 21.84 17.61
C GLU A 190 -10.78 20.59 17.47
N ASP A 191 -12.03 20.72 17.01
CA ASP A 191 -12.94 19.58 16.79
C ASP A 191 -12.55 18.80 15.52
N PHE A 192 -12.12 17.55 15.69
CA PHE A 192 -11.76 16.66 14.59
C PHE A 192 -12.93 15.80 14.08
N LYS A 193 -14.12 15.90 14.66
CA LYS A 193 -15.29 15.15 14.18
C LYS A 193 -15.53 15.32 12.66
N PRO A 194 -15.40 16.51 12.04
CA PRO A 194 -15.53 16.66 10.59
C PRO A 194 -14.48 15.86 9.80
N PHE A 195 -13.22 15.80 10.27
CA PHE A 195 -12.16 15.02 9.64
C PHE A 195 -12.52 13.53 9.59
N PHE A 196 -12.89 12.95 10.73
CA PHE A 196 -13.26 11.52 10.81
C PHE A 196 -14.53 11.22 10.02
N SER A 197 -15.51 12.12 10.04
CA SER A 197 -16.76 11.94 9.28
C SER A 197 -16.52 11.88 7.78
N LYS A 198 -15.58 12.67 7.25
CA LYS A 198 -15.29 12.72 5.81
C LYS A 198 -14.36 11.60 5.35
N TYR A 199 -13.27 11.37 6.09
CA TYR A 199 -12.14 10.60 5.58
C TYR A 199 -12.00 9.20 6.19
N VAL A 200 -12.71 8.90 7.28
CA VAL A 200 -12.66 7.58 7.94
C VAL A 200 -14.00 6.86 7.80
N VAL A 201 -15.10 7.56 8.09
CA VAL A 201 -16.48 7.06 7.91
C VAL A 201 -16.99 7.32 6.50
N GLY A 202 -16.65 8.47 5.94
CA GLY A 202 -16.96 8.81 4.56
C GLY A 202 -15.97 8.20 3.58
N THR A 203 -16.29 8.32 2.30
CA THR A 203 -15.47 7.86 1.18
C THR A 203 -14.76 9.01 0.46
N GLU A 204 -14.77 10.22 1.05
CA GLU A 204 -14.04 11.36 0.50
C GLU A 204 -12.53 11.07 0.51
N ARG A 205 -11.84 11.50 -0.55
CA ARG A 205 -10.39 11.34 -0.63
C ARG A 205 -9.70 12.15 0.47
N LEU A 206 -8.89 11.49 1.29
CA LEU A 206 -8.00 12.16 2.23
C LEU A 206 -7.07 13.16 1.49
N PRO A 207 -7.13 14.47 1.77
CA PRO A 207 -6.38 15.48 1.04
C PRO A 207 -4.96 15.62 1.61
N LEU A 208 -4.18 14.53 1.61
CA LEU A 208 -2.87 14.48 2.25
C LEU A 208 -1.87 15.49 1.63
N GLU A 209 -2.06 15.89 0.37
CA GLU A 209 -1.27 16.94 -0.31
C GLU A 209 -1.36 18.28 0.44
N GLN A 210 -2.50 18.53 1.10
CA GLN A 210 -2.72 19.76 1.87
C GLN A 210 -1.99 19.69 3.21
N TYR A 211 -2.04 18.54 3.87
CA TYR A 211 -1.42 18.35 5.19
C TYR A 211 0.11 18.25 5.13
N LEU A 212 0.66 17.68 4.06
CA LEU A 212 2.11 17.61 3.84
C LEU A 212 2.79 18.99 3.83
N LYS A 213 2.06 20.04 3.43
CA LYS A 213 2.58 21.41 3.45
C LYS A 213 2.97 21.87 4.85
N ALA A 214 2.37 21.33 5.92
CA ALA A 214 2.76 21.65 7.29
C ALA A 214 4.21 21.25 7.60
N ALA A 215 4.75 20.24 6.90
CA ALA A 215 6.12 19.78 7.03
C ALA A 215 7.03 20.23 5.88
N GLY A 216 6.60 21.21 5.08
CA GLY A 216 7.37 21.69 3.93
C GLY A 216 7.46 20.67 2.79
N MET A 217 6.49 19.77 2.68
CA MET A 217 6.43 18.77 1.61
C MET A 217 5.31 19.09 0.62
N THR A 218 5.52 18.73 -0.64
CA THR A 218 4.51 18.76 -1.71
C THR A 218 4.37 17.38 -2.31
N ALA A 219 3.21 17.07 -2.87
CA ALA A 219 2.98 15.82 -3.57
C ALA A 219 2.37 16.08 -4.95
N GLU A 220 2.80 15.28 -5.92
CA GLU A 220 2.21 15.19 -7.25
C GLU A 220 1.62 13.78 -7.41
N ILE A 221 0.42 13.69 -7.99
CA ILE A 221 -0.28 12.43 -8.22
C ILE A 221 -0.56 12.34 -9.71
N GLU A 222 0.01 11.33 -10.35
CA GLU A 222 -0.24 11.03 -11.75
C GLU A 222 -1.14 9.80 -11.85
N PHE A 223 -2.25 9.96 -12.58
CA PHE A 223 -3.13 8.85 -12.91
C PHE A 223 -2.83 8.39 -14.32
N GLY A 224 -2.26 7.20 -14.43
CA GLY A 224 -2.00 6.55 -15.69
C GLY A 224 -3.27 6.29 -16.49
N GLU A 225 -3.08 6.08 -17.79
CA GLU A 225 -4.19 5.79 -18.69
C GLU A 225 -4.92 4.51 -18.27
N ARG A 226 -6.25 4.56 -18.25
CA ARG A 226 -7.08 3.36 -18.10
C ARG A 226 -6.98 2.53 -19.37
N LEU A 227 -6.39 1.35 -19.24
CA LEU A 227 -6.18 0.42 -20.34
C LEU A 227 -7.18 -0.73 -20.27
N PRO A 228 -7.56 -1.32 -21.43
CA PRO A 228 -8.30 -2.56 -21.48
C PRO A 228 -7.79 -3.66 -20.55
N SER A 229 -8.71 -4.46 -20.02
CA SER A 229 -8.37 -5.59 -19.17
C SER A 229 -7.51 -6.59 -19.91
N LEU A 230 -6.31 -6.85 -19.36
CA LEU A 230 -5.38 -7.79 -19.96
C LEU A 230 -6.00 -9.19 -20.01
N ASN A 231 -6.65 -9.62 -18.93
CA ASN A 231 -7.32 -10.92 -18.87
C ASN A 231 -8.44 -11.05 -19.90
N TYR A 232 -9.23 -9.99 -20.10
CA TYR A 232 -10.28 -10.01 -21.14
C TYR A 232 -9.67 -10.11 -22.54
N ILE A 233 -8.63 -9.33 -22.84
CA ILE A 233 -7.95 -9.40 -24.14
C ILE A 233 -7.39 -10.80 -24.39
N LEU A 234 -6.66 -11.34 -23.41
CA LEU A 234 -5.97 -12.62 -23.55
C LEU A 234 -6.95 -13.78 -23.57
N PHE A 235 -7.80 -13.92 -22.56
CA PHE A 235 -8.62 -15.12 -22.38
C PHE A 235 -9.91 -15.08 -23.20
N GLU A 236 -10.55 -13.92 -23.32
CA GLU A 236 -11.86 -13.83 -23.99
C GLU A 236 -11.71 -13.52 -25.48
N MET A 237 -10.89 -12.52 -25.85
CA MET A 237 -10.79 -12.10 -27.26
C MET A 237 -9.82 -12.96 -28.05
N LEU A 238 -8.60 -13.14 -27.55
CA LEU A 238 -7.55 -13.92 -28.23
C LEU A 238 -7.62 -15.41 -27.90
N GLN A 239 -8.27 -15.83 -26.80
CA GLN A 239 -8.31 -17.23 -26.36
C GLN A 239 -6.89 -17.80 -26.09
N ILE A 240 -6.01 -16.98 -25.52
CA ILE A 240 -4.66 -17.34 -25.10
C ILE A 240 -4.66 -17.57 -23.60
N LYS A 241 -4.50 -18.82 -23.17
CA LYS A 241 -4.61 -19.18 -21.74
C LYS A 241 -3.39 -18.82 -20.91
N SER A 242 -2.22 -18.69 -21.53
CA SER A 242 -0.99 -18.39 -20.81
C SER A 242 -0.04 -17.58 -21.68
N PHE A 243 0.64 -16.62 -21.05
CA PHE A 243 1.69 -15.80 -21.63
C PHE A 243 2.93 -15.80 -20.73
N GLY A 244 4.12 -15.85 -21.32
CA GLY A 244 5.38 -15.64 -20.60
C GLY A 244 6.54 -16.46 -21.14
N GLY A 245 7.70 -15.84 -21.33
CA GLY A 245 8.91 -16.53 -21.76
C GLY A 245 9.63 -17.28 -20.62
N PRO A 246 10.56 -18.19 -20.94
CA PRO A 246 11.32 -18.98 -19.96
C PRO A 246 12.11 -18.13 -18.94
N THR A 247 12.41 -16.88 -19.30
CA THR A 247 13.19 -15.92 -18.49
C THR A 247 12.38 -14.69 -18.06
N GLY A 248 11.05 -14.72 -18.21
CA GLY A 248 10.17 -13.59 -17.88
C GLY A 248 10.18 -12.42 -18.88
N GLY A 249 10.89 -12.55 -19.99
CA GLY A 249 10.87 -11.62 -21.12
C GLY A 249 10.09 -12.14 -22.33
N GLY A 250 9.52 -11.23 -23.12
CA GLY A 250 8.77 -11.54 -24.35
C GLY A 250 7.32 -11.97 -24.11
N LEU A 251 6.55 -12.00 -25.20
CA LEU A 251 5.13 -12.33 -25.20
C LEU A 251 4.95 -13.72 -25.85
N PHE A 252 5.43 -14.76 -25.15
CA PHE A 252 5.34 -16.14 -25.63
C PHE A 252 4.00 -16.77 -25.28
N ILE A 253 3.33 -17.33 -26.30
CA ILE A 253 2.01 -17.97 -26.19
C ILE A 253 2.17 -19.40 -25.69
N HIS A 254 1.36 -19.79 -24.73
CA HIS A 254 1.27 -21.16 -24.24
C HIS A 254 -0.18 -21.60 -24.02
N HIS A 255 -0.43 -22.89 -24.19
CA HIS A 255 -1.68 -23.56 -23.87
C HIS A 255 -2.90 -22.97 -24.58
N SER A 256 -2.77 -22.59 -25.86
CA SER A 256 -3.90 -22.08 -26.63
C SER A 256 -4.46 -23.12 -27.61
N PRO A 257 -5.79 -23.18 -27.80
CA PRO A 257 -6.38 -24.00 -28.87
C PRO A 257 -6.18 -23.42 -30.28
N GLN A 258 -5.82 -22.13 -30.42
CA GLN A 258 -5.76 -21.43 -31.71
C GLN A 258 -4.34 -21.15 -32.21
N TYR A 259 -3.34 -21.21 -31.33
CA TYR A 259 -1.95 -20.85 -31.64
C TYR A 259 -1.01 -22.03 -31.40
N GLN A 260 0.19 -21.93 -31.95
CA GLN A 260 1.26 -22.86 -31.61
C GLN A 260 1.92 -22.39 -30.32
N ASP A 261 2.21 -23.32 -29.42
CA ASP A 261 3.01 -23.03 -28.23
C ASP A 261 4.40 -22.51 -28.63
N ASP A 262 4.96 -21.65 -27.79
CA ASP A 262 6.24 -20.95 -27.97
C ASP A 262 6.28 -19.90 -29.09
N ASP A 263 5.15 -19.59 -29.72
CA ASP A 263 5.04 -18.41 -30.59
C ASP A 263 5.24 -17.13 -29.79
N ASN A 264 6.15 -16.26 -30.23
CA ASN A 264 6.36 -14.95 -29.63
C ASN A 264 5.55 -13.88 -30.37
N LEU A 265 4.59 -13.24 -29.69
CA LEU A 265 3.83 -12.12 -30.25
C LEU A 265 4.70 -10.87 -30.29
N ILE A 266 5.02 -10.41 -31.52
CA ILE A 266 5.91 -9.26 -31.74
C ILE A 266 5.21 -8.07 -32.40
N GLY A 267 3.97 -8.24 -32.88
CA GLY A 267 3.19 -7.14 -33.42
C GLY A 267 1.74 -7.47 -33.70
N ILE A 268 0.92 -6.43 -33.87
CA ILE A 268 -0.51 -6.53 -34.21
C ILE A 268 -0.86 -5.44 -35.21
N ASN A 269 -1.50 -5.82 -36.33
CA ASN A 269 -1.86 -4.93 -37.42
C ASN A 269 -0.68 -4.06 -37.92
N GLY A 270 0.54 -4.61 -37.86
CA GLY A 270 1.78 -3.91 -38.23
C GLY A 270 2.37 -3.00 -37.14
N THR A 271 1.70 -2.84 -35.99
CA THR A 271 2.23 -2.14 -34.82
C THR A 271 3.06 -3.11 -33.97
N PRO A 272 4.33 -2.81 -33.66
CA PRO A 272 5.13 -3.63 -32.77
C PRO A 272 4.55 -3.71 -31.36
N VAL A 273 4.64 -4.87 -30.72
CA VAL A 273 4.18 -5.12 -29.34
C VAL A 273 5.32 -5.81 -28.60
N LYS A 274 5.76 -5.24 -27.48
CA LYS A 274 6.86 -5.79 -26.65
C LYS A 274 6.42 -6.14 -25.24
N PHE A 275 5.50 -5.35 -24.70
CA PHE A 275 4.99 -5.49 -23.34
C PHE A 275 3.46 -5.63 -23.33
N PHE A 276 2.90 -6.10 -22.22
CA PHE A 276 1.44 -6.23 -22.08
C PHE A 276 0.69 -4.91 -22.25
N ASP A 277 1.29 -3.79 -21.84
CA ASP A 277 0.65 -2.48 -22.04
C ASP A 277 0.61 -2.06 -23.52
N ASP A 278 1.58 -2.47 -24.35
CA ASP A 278 1.50 -2.26 -25.80
C ASP A 278 0.30 -3.01 -26.38
N LEU A 279 0.11 -4.27 -25.96
CA LEU A 279 -1.04 -5.08 -26.36
C LEU A 279 -2.35 -4.42 -25.93
N ARG A 280 -2.45 -3.98 -24.67
CA ARG A 280 -3.66 -3.32 -24.14
C ARG A 280 -3.97 -2.02 -24.88
N LYS A 281 -2.96 -1.22 -25.22
CA LYS A 281 -3.12 0.02 -26.00
C LYS A 281 -3.67 -0.26 -27.40
N VAL A 282 -3.11 -1.25 -28.11
CA VAL A 282 -3.59 -1.64 -29.44
C VAL A 282 -5.01 -2.22 -29.39
N ALA A 283 -5.36 -2.90 -28.29
CA ALA A 283 -6.66 -3.54 -28.10
C ALA A 283 -7.77 -2.60 -27.60
N LYS A 284 -7.50 -1.31 -27.39
CA LYS A 284 -8.42 -0.33 -26.81
C LYS A 284 -9.77 -0.23 -27.52
N ASP A 285 -9.76 -0.35 -28.84
CA ASP A 285 -10.95 -0.20 -29.67
C ASP A 285 -11.41 -1.49 -30.34
N TRP A 286 -10.82 -2.63 -29.96
CA TRP A 286 -11.20 -3.93 -30.50
C TRP A 286 -12.66 -4.26 -30.22
N LYS A 287 -13.26 -4.95 -31.19
CA LYS A 287 -14.61 -5.49 -31.09
C LYS A 287 -14.58 -6.97 -31.40
N SER A 288 -15.39 -7.75 -30.70
CA SER A 288 -15.56 -9.16 -31.08
C SER A 288 -16.11 -9.27 -32.51
N GLY A 289 -15.63 -10.27 -33.24
CA GLY A 289 -15.88 -10.47 -34.67
C GLY A 289 -14.94 -9.72 -35.61
N GLU A 290 -14.15 -8.76 -35.11
CA GLU A 290 -13.10 -8.10 -35.90
C GLU A 290 -11.96 -9.06 -36.22
N VAL A 291 -11.38 -8.95 -37.41
CA VAL A 291 -10.17 -9.71 -37.79
C VAL A 291 -8.95 -8.83 -37.57
N VAL A 292 -8.06 -9.27 -36.69
CA VAL A 292 -6.74 -8.64 -36.45
C VAL A 292 -5.64 -9.52 -37.03
N LYS A 293 -4.52 -8.91 -37.44
CA LYS A 293 -3.34 -9.64 -37.92
C LYS A 293 -2.30 -9.67 -36.83
N LEU A 294 -2.04 -10.83 -36.25
CA LEU A 294 -0.94 -11.02 -35.32
C LEU A 294 0.35 -11.28 -36.09
N THR A 295 1.40 -10.54 -35.79
CA THR A 295 2.77 -10.84 -36.22
C THR A 295 3.43 -11.65 -35.12
N LEU A 296 3.72 -12.91 -35.39
CA LEU A 296 4.35 -13.84 -34.45
C LEU A 296 5.75 -14.19 -34.96
N GLU A 297 6.69 -14.39 -34.05
CA GLU A 297 7.97 -15.03 -34.33
C GLU A 297 7.90 -16.49 -33.88
N ARG A 298 8.06 -17.40 -34.84
CA ARG A 298 8.06 -18.85 -34.63
C ARG A 298 9.38 -19.43 -35.10
N GLU A 299 10.14 -20.03 -34.18
CA GLU A 299 11.46 -20.63 -34.47
C GLU A 299 12.41 -19.66 -35.23
N GLY A 300 12.38 -18.37 -34.86
CA GLY A 300 13.19 -17.31 -35.47
C GLY A 300 12.70 -16.82 -36.84
N LYS A 301 11.49 -17.18 -37.26
CA LYS A 301 10.85 -16.68 -38.49
C LYS A 301 9.59 -15.90 -38.17
N GLU A 302 9.40 -14.79 -38.86
CA GLU A 302 8.18 -14.01 -38.78
C GLU A 302 7.04 -14.69 -39.55
N ILE A 303 5.88 -14.80 -38.91
CA ILE A 303 4.62 -15.27 -39.49
C ILE A 303 3.52 -14.23 -39.21
N ILE A 304 2.59 -14.08 -40.16
CA ILE A 304 1.41 -13.23 -39.99
C ILE A 304 0.18 -14.12 -39.94
N LEU A 305 -0.51 -14.09 -38.79
CA LEU A 305 -1.70 -14.90 -38.54
C LEU A 305 -2.93 -14.00 -38.41
N PRO A 306 -3.89 -14.05 -39.35
CA PRO A 306 -5.18 -13.40 -39.17
C PRO A 306 -6.02 -14.16 -38.13
N VAL A 307 -6.54 -13.43 -37.14
CA VAL A 307 -7.33 -13.96 -36.02
C VAL A 307 -8.64 -13.20 -35.95
N THR A 308 -9.75 -13.93 -35.84
CA THR A 308 -11.06 -13.32 -35.53
C THR A 308 -11.22 -13.23 -34.02
N LEU A 309 -11.40 -12.02 -33.50
CA LEU A 309 -11.53 -11.78 -32.07
C LEU A 309 -12.82 -12.41 -31.52
N SER A 310 -12.67 -13.26 -30.51
CA SER A 310 -13.78 -13.89 -29.79
C SER A 310 -14.40 -12.94 -28.75
N GLY A 311 -15.39 -13.40 -27.99
CA GLY A 311 -16.06 -12.63 -26.95
C GLY A 311 -17.44 -12.10 -27.34
N ASP A 312 -17.97 -11.18 -26.52
CA ASP A 312 -19.30 -10.59 -26.71
C ASP A 312 -19.22 -9.41 -27.70
N ALA A 313 -19.84 -9.53 -28.87
CA ALA A 313 -19.87 -8.52 -29.93
C ALA A 313 -20.49 -7.17 -29.50
N SER A 314 -21.24 -7.15 -28.39
CA SER A 314 -21.81 -5.92 -27.84
C SER A 314 -20.86 -5.15 -26.92
N LYS A 315 -19.69 -5.71 -26.57
CA LYS A 315 -18.80 -5.17 -25.54
C LYS A 315 -17.39 -4.89 -26.06
N LYS A 316 -16.93 -3.66 -25.82
CA LYS A 316 -15.49 -3.34 -25.82
C LYS A 316 -14.83 -4.03 -24.63
N PRO A 317 -13.51 -4.27 -24.66
CA PRO A 317 -12.77 -4.67 -23.47
C PRO A 317 -13.07 -3.73 -22.30
N PRO A 318 -13.40 -4.25 -21.10
CA PRO A 318 -13.58 -3.41 -19.93
C PRO A 318 -12.26 -2.71 -19.60
N LEU A 319 -12.32 -1.45 -19.17
CA LEU A 319 -11.13 -0.69 -18.79
C LEU A 319 -10.76 -0.92 -17.33
N GLU A 320 -9.53 -1.33 -17.09
CA GLU A 320 -8.92 -1.37 -15.77
C GLU A 320 -8.38 0.03 -15.38
N PRO A 321 -8.28 0.35 -14.08
CA PRO A 321 -7.54 1.53 -13.63
C PRO A 321 -6.10 1.51 -14.15
N GLY A 322 -5.58 2.69 -14.51
CA GLY A 322 -4.15 2.85 -14.82
C GLY A 322 -3.29 2.78 -13.55
N PRO A 323 -1.96 2.69 -13.69
CA PRO A 323 -1.07 2.87 -12.55
C PRO A 323 -1.30 4.25 -11.93
N ILE A 324 -1.08 4.34 -10.62
CA ILE A 324 -1.12 5.59 -9.88
C ILE A 324 0.30 5.79 -9.40
N ASP A 325 0.91 6.91 -9.75
CA ASP A 325 2.24 7.26 -9.30
C ASP A 325 2.13 8.48 -8.39
N VAL A 326 2.67 8.37 -7.17
CA VAL A 326 2.72 9.47 -6.20
C VAL A 326 4.16 9.85 -5.97
N THR A 327 4.48 11.14 -6.12
CA THR A 327 5.82 11.67 -5.83
C THR A 327 5.74 12.75 -4.76
N ILE A 328 6.44 12.56 -3.65
CA ILE A 328 6.57 13.52 -2.55
C ILE A 328 7.93 14.19 -2.65
N THR A 329 7.91 15.53 -2.70
CA THR A 329 9.12 16.34 -2.80
C THR A 329 9.21 17.32 -1.65
N LYS A 330 10.43 17.51 -1.13
CA LYS A 330 10.72 18.56 -0.16
C LYS A 330 10.74 19.93 -0.83
N SER A 331 9.99 20.87 -0.26
CA SER A 331 9.94 22.25 -0.73
C SER A 331 11.31 22.92 -0.56
N ALA A 332 11.80 23.54 -1.63
CA ALA A 332 13.09 24.24 -1.63
C ALA A 332 13.16 25.38 -0.59
N ASN A 333 12.02 26.02 -0.30
CA ASN A 333 11.91 27.15 0.62
C ASN A 333 10.98 26.79 1.80
N SER A 334 11.37 25.80 2.59
CA SER A 334 10.63 25.43 3.80
C SER A 334 10.85 26.46 4.91
N THR A 335 9.78 26.86 5.62
CA THR A 335 9.86 27.73 6.79
C THR A 335 10.52 27.02 7.98
N ASP A 336 10.93 27.79 9.00
CA ASP A 336 11.49 27.21 10.23
C ASP A 336 10.51 26.26 10.91
N LEU A 337 9.22 26.63 10.99
CA LEU A 337 8.19 25.76 11.55
C LEU A 337 8.04 24.47 10.75
N GLN A 338 8.05 24.54 9.41
CA GLN A 338 7.98 23.35 8.55
C GLN A 338 9.18 22.40 8.78
N ASN A 339 10.39 22.96 8.89
CA ASN A 339 11.59 22.17 9.19
C ASN A 339 11.53 21.54 10.59
N ILE A 340 11.00 22.26 11.59
CA ILE A 340 10.80 21.76 12.95
C ILE A 340 9.77 20.63 12.97
N ILE A 341 8.65 20.77 12.26
CA ILE A 341 7.62 19.74 12.15
C ILE A 341 8.20 18.48 11.50
N TRP A 342 8.89 18.61 10.37
CA TRP A 342 9.50 17.47 9.68
C TRP A 342 10.54 16.75 10.54
N SER A 343 11.42 17.51 11.20
CA SER A 343 12.41 16.96 12.13
C SER A 343 11.75 16.31 13.34
N GLY A 344 10.62 16.84 13.81
CA GLY A 344 9.84 16.25 14.90
C GLY A 344 9.15 14.94 14.52
N ILE A 345 8.81 14.74 13.24
CA ILE A 345 8.25 13.47 12.73
C ILE A 345 9.35 12.41 12.66
N LEU A 346 10.47 12.72 12.00
CA LEU A 346 11.54 11.75 11.75
C LEU A 346 12.56 11.60 12.90
N GLY A 347 12.47 12.46 13.91
CA GLY A 347 13.50 12.60 14.94
C GLY A 347 14.68 13.44 14.46
N SER A 348 15.34 14.13 15.38
CA SER A 348 16.60 14.82 15.09
C SER A 348 17.68 13.79 14.77
N LYS A 349 18.42 13.98 13.67
CA LYS A 349 19.66 13.25 13.43
C LYS A 349 20.67 13.64 14.51
N GLY A 350 20.79 12.81 15.54
CA GLY A 350 21.74 13.01 16.63
C GLY A 350 21.04 13.05 17.97
N GLU A 351 20.83 11.86 18.54
CA GLU A 351 21.00 11.52 19.96
C GLU A 351 20.64 10.03 20.06
N SER A 352 21.58 9.19 19.60
CA SER A 352 21.62 7.75 19.87
C SER A 352 22.36 7.48 21.16
#